data_AF-A0A9E0HGI7-F1
#
_entry.id   AF-A0A9E0HGI7-F1
#
_cell.length_a   1.000
_cell.length_b   1.000
_cell.length_c   1.000
_cell.angle_alpha   90.00
_cell.angle_beta   90.00
_cell.angle_gamma   90.00
#
_symmetry.space_group_name_H-M   'P 1'
#
loop_
_entity.id
_entity.type
_entity.pdbx_description
1 polymer ?
#
loop_
_entity_poly.entity_id
_entity_poly.type
_entity_poly.pdbx_seq_one_letter_code
_entity_poly.pdbx_strand_id
1 'polypeptide(L)'
;MVDADGQLTRWTRPNGVSMDCGGEPSGLRPGRRRDGQSARKCSSFLGAEMKAKADVAKEALLIELERSRVQLMAEWSSNGMLDLIDERLNVRSEDMYVLHWIPEQGEDIYDILVDGKSVLHVEISRSPGVDPLLCAISLEQYRATFCRNKTCRRRLAGAMELSARRPRR
;
A
#
# COMPACT_ATOMS: atom_id res chain seq x y z
N MET A 1 -9.30 -27.23 -7.00
CA MET A 1 -9.68 -28.59 -7.45
C MET A 1 -10.43 -29.23 -6.30
N VAL A 2 -11.70 -29.54 -6.52
CA VAL A 2 -12.63 -30.18 -5.58
C VAL A 2 -12.90 -31.59 -6.10
N ASP A 3 -12.88 -32.58 -5.23
CA ASP A 3 -13.22 -33.96 -5.59
C ASP A 3 -14.74 -34.16 -5.69
N ALA A 4 -15.16 -35.26 -6.33
CA ALA A 4 -16.52 -35.54 -6.79
C ALA A 4 -17.61 -35.66 -5.69
N ASP A 5 -17.23 -35.59 -4.41
CA ASP A 5 -18.15 -35.58 -3.25
C ASP A 5 -18.28 -34.20 -2.58
N GLY A 6 -17.78 -33.13 -3.19
CA GLY A 6 -18.10 -31.76 -2.79
C GLY A 6 -17.52 -31.29 -1.44
N GLN A 7 -16.47 -31.93 -0.93
CA GLN A 7 -15.73 -31.45 0.25
C GLN A 7 -14.40 -30.78 -0.12
N LEU A 8 -14.08 -29.69 0.59
CA LEU A 8 -12.87 -28.90 0.42
C LEU A 8 -11.66 -29.67 0.98
N THR A 9 -10.71 -30.04 0.12
CA THR A 9 -9.50 -30.75 0.54
C THR A 9 -8.60 -29.83 1.38
N ARG A 10 -8.46 -30.20 2.66
CA ARG A 10 -7.55 -29.62 3.64
C ARG A 10 -6.11 -29.98 3.25
N TRP A 11 -5.27 -28.98 3.03
CA TRP A 11 -3.83 -29.16 2.85
C TRP A 11 -3.21 -29.69 4.15
N THR A 12 -2.88 -30.98 4.20
CA THR A 12 -2.02 -31.58 5.24
C THR A 12 -0.56 -31.32 4.94
N ARG A 13 0.18 -30.83 5.93
CA ARG A 13 1.65 -30.72 5.89
C ARG A 13 2.27 -32.13 5.94
N PRO A 14 3.23 -32.46 5.07
CA PRO A 14 4.14 -33.56 5.32
C PRO A 14 5.31 -33.00 6.13
N ASN A 15 5.38 -33.34 7.41
CA ASN A 15 6.65 -33.58 8.11
C ASN A 15 6.32 -34.03 9.53
N GLY A 16 6.29 -35.36 9.69
CA GLY A 16 6.46 -35.98 10.98
C GLY A 16 7.86 -35.71 11.48
N VAL A 17 7.96 -35.19 12.71
CA VAL A 17 9.12 -35.38 13.55
C VAL A 17 8.62 -35.72 14.96
N SER A 18 9.24 -36.78 15.46
CA SER A 18 8.99 -37.56 16.67
C SER A 18 9.02 -36.73 17.95
N MET A 19 8.15 -37.11 18.89
CA MET A 19 8.27 -36.84 20.31
C MET A 19 9.18 -37.91 20.90
N ASP A 20 10.36 -37.54 21.39
CA ASP A 20 11.17 -38.38 22.28
C ASP A 20 11.16 -37.80 23.68
N CYS A 21 10.59 -38.58 24.60
CA CYS A 21 10.61 -38.36 26.03
C CYS A 21 11.82 -39.04 26.64
N GLY A 22 12.52 -38.34 27.54
CA GLY A 22 13.26 -38.97 28.65
C GLY A 22 14.76 -38.76 28.63
N GLY A 23 15.28 -38.30 29.79
CA GLY A 23 16.70 -38.37 30.12
C GLY A 23 17.21 -37.22 30.98
N GLU A 24 16.95 -37.26 32.29
CA GLU A 24 17.81 -36.58 33.27
C GLU A 24 19.26 -37.12 33.14
N PRO A 25 20.27 -36.29 33.44
CA PRO A 25 21.00 -36.61 34.67
C PRO A 25 21.38 -35.40 35.51
N SER A 26 21.36 -35.67 36.80
CA SER A 26 21.78 -34.86 37.92
C SER A 26 23.24 -34.39 37.77
N GLY A 27 23.46 -33.09 37.98
CA GLY A 27 24.79 -32.48 37.96
C GLY A 27 24.85 -31.28 38.91
N LEU A 28 25.27 -31.55 40.13
CA LEU A 28 25.38 -30.65 41.27
C LEU A 28 26.59 -29.68 41.17
N ARG A 29 26.38 -28.44 41.67
CA ARG A 29 27.33 -27.47 42.30
C ARG A 29 27.99 -26.36 41.42
N PRO A 30 28.53 -25.26 42.01
CA PRO A 30 27.74 -24.15 42.52
C PRO A 30 28.29 -22.75 42.13
N GLY A 31 27.41 -21.74 42.16
CA GLY A 31 27.74 -20.37 42.57
C GLY A 31 28.62 -19.51 41.65
N ARG A 32 28.03 -18.44 41.11
CA ARG A 32 28.60 -17.08 41.21
C ARG A 32 27.50 -16.02 41.05
N ARG A 33 27.62 -15.01 41.90
CA ARG A 33 26.77 -13.84 42.09
C ARG A 33 26.79 -12.91 40.87
N ARG A 34 25.72 -12.11 40.74
CA ARG A 34 25.64 -10.72 40.20
C ARG A 34 26.07 -10.60 38.72
N ASP A 35 25.27 -10.10 37.79
CA ASP A 35 24.51 -8.84 37.81
C ASP A 35 23.25 -8.95 36.95
N GLY A 36 22.09 -8.88 37.58
CA GLY A 36 20.83 -8.65 36.89
C GLY A 36 20.57 -7.15 36.78
N GLN A 37 21.18 -6.47 35.79
CA GLN A 37 20.75 -5.11 35.39
C GLN A 37 21.47 -4.58 34.13
N SER A 38 21.51 -5.30 33.00
CA SER A 38 21.96 -4.65 31.74
C SER A 38 21.48 -5.36 30.45
N ALA A 39 20.18 -5.60 30.32
CA ALA A 39 19.64 -6.12 29.05
C ALA A 39 18.29 -5.51 28.63
N ARG A 40 17.68 -4.65 29.44
CA ARG A 40 16.38 -4.04 29.11
C ARG A 40 16.47 -2.67 28.42
N LYS A 41 17.67 -2.10 28.26
CA LYS A 41 17.85 -0.73 27.73
C LYS A 41 18.27 -0.66 26.25
N CYS A 42 18.71 -1.76 25.65
CA CYS A 42 19.14 -1.77 24.24
C CYS A 42 17.97 -1.99 23.25
N SER A 43 16.89 -2.67 23.66
CA SER A 43 15.75 -2.92 22.77
C SER A 43 14.86 -1.69 22.53
N SER A 44 14.71 -0.82 23.53
CA SER A 44 13.88 0.38 23.43
C SER A 44 14.49 1.46 22.54
N PHE A 45 15.81 1.59 22.51
CA PHE A 45 16.51 2.57 21.67
C PHE A 45 16.45 2.20 20.19
N LEU A 46 16.66 0.93 19.85
CA LEU A 46 16.53 0.45 18.47
C LEU A 46 15.10 0.59 17.94
N GLY A 47 14.09 0.41 18.79
CA GLY A 47 12.68 0.63 18.44
C GLY A 47 12.36 2.11 18.18
N ALA A 48 12.91 3.04 18.97
CA ALA A 48 12.70 4.47 18.80
C ALA A 48 13.38 5.02 17.53
N GLU A 49 14.60 4.57 17.24
CA GLU A 49 15.33 5.02 16.05
C GLU A 49 14.70 4.50 14.75
N MET A 50 14.25 3.24 14.72
CA MET A 50 13.53 2.70 13.56
C MET A 50 12.19 3.40 13.34
N LYS A 51 11.50 3.77 14.42
CA LYS A 51 10.25 4.53 14.33
C LYS A 51 10.47 5.92 13.74
N ALA A 52 11.48 6.65 14.21
CA ALA A 52 11.81 7.97 13.67
C ALA A 52 12.16 7.91 12.17
N LYS A 53 12.94 6.91 11.74
CA LYS A 53 13.25 6.69 10.32
C LYS A 53 11.99 6.37 9.50
N ALA A 54 11.07 5.58 10.04
CA ALA A 54 9.81 5.27 9.39
C ALA A 54 8.89 6.51 9.26
N ASP A 55 8.83 7.34 10.29
CA ASP A 55 8.04 8.57 10.30
C ASP A 55 8.59 9.59 9.28
N VAL A 56 9.92 9.75 9.19
CA VAL A 56 10.55 10.59 8.15
C VAL A 56 10.27 10.04 6.75
N ALA A 57 10.39 8.73 6.55
CA ALA A 57 10.11 8.11 5.24
C ALA A 57 8.63 8.18 4.86
N LYS A 58 7.73 8.21 5.85
CA LYS A 58 6.30 8.42 5.64
C LYS A 58 6.05 9.87 5.21
N GLU A 59 6.59 10.85 5.92
CA GLU A 59 6.38 12.27 5.61
C GLU A 59 6.92 12.62 4.22
N ALA A 60 8.11 12.10 3.85
CA ALA A 60 8.66 12.27 2.51
C ALA A 60 7.71 11.74 1.41
N LEU A 61 7.06 10.60 1.66
CA LEU A 61 6.07 10.04 0.73
C LEU A 61 4.84 10.93 0.59
N LEU A 62 4.35 11.51 1.69
CA LEU A 62 3.21 12.43 1.65
C LEU A 62 3.53 13.69 0.85
N ILE A 63 4.74 14.24 1.04
CA ILE A 63 5.22 15.40 0.28
C ILE A 63 5.34 15.08 -1.22
N GLU A 64 5.86 13.89 -1.56
CA GLU A 64 5.95 13.43 -2.94
C GLU A 64 4.57 13.35 -3.60
N LEU A 65 3.60 12.71 -2.93
CA LEU A 65 2.23 12.58 -3.44
C LEU A 65 1.56 13.93 -3.67
N GLU A 66 1.74 14.89 -2.75
CA GLU A 66 1.17 16.23 -2.92
C GLU A 66 1.83 17.00 -4.07
N ARG A 67 3.15 16.85 -4.26
CA ARG A 67 3.86 17.45 -5.40
C ARG A 67 3.38 16.87 -6.73
N SER A 68 3.30 15.54 -6.83
CA SER A 68 2.79 14.86 -8.03
C SER A 68 1.35 15.27 -8.34
N ARG A 69 0.51 15.42 -7.31
CA ARG A 69 -0.85 15.95 -7.47
C ARG A 69 -0.84 17.35 -8.07
N VAL A 70 -0.09 18.29 -7.50
CA VAL A 70 -0.03 19.69 -8.00
C VAL A 70 0.44 19.74 -9.45
N GLN A 71 1.48 18.97 -9.79
CA GLN A 71 1.99 18.93 -11.15
C GLN A 71 0.98 18.34 -12.13
N LEU A 72 0.38 17.20 -11.79
CA LEU A 72 -0.62 16.56 -12.65
C LEU A 72 -1.84 17.46 -12.82
N MET A 73 -2.30 18.12 -11.76
CA MET A 73 -3.43 19.06 -11.82
C MET A 73 -3.15 20.25 -12.73
N ALA A 74 -1.93 20.79 -12.71
CA ALA A 74 -1.56 21.88 -13.60
C ALA A 74 -1.55 21.43 -15.07
N GLU A 75 -1.02 20.24 -15.34
CA GLU A 75 -0.99 19.65 -16.68
C GLU A 75 -2.41 19.33 -17.18
N TRP A 76 -3.23 18.71 -16.33
CA TRP A 76 -4.58 18.26 -16.63
C TRP A 76 -5.59 19.39 -16.70
N SER A 77 -5.34 20.49 -15.99
CA SER A 77 -6.09 21.72 -16.16
C SER A 77 -5.77 22.37 -17.51
N SER A 78 -4.53 22.25 -18.00
CA SER A 78 -4.11 22.87 -19.26
C SER A 78 -4.63 22.12 -20.49
N ASN A 79 -4.89 20.81 -20.36
CA ASN A 79 -5.33 19.95 -21.46
C ASN A 79 -6.86 19.65 -21.44
N GLY A 80 -7.63 20.24 -20.51
CA GLY A 80 -9.07 20.01 -20.38
C GLY A 80 -9.46 18.65 -19.81
N MET A 81 -8.50 17.85 -19.32
CA MET A 81 -8.78 16.52 -18.76
C MET A 81 -9.58 16.60 -17.46
N LEU A 82 -9.38 17.65 -16.66
CA LEU A 82 -10.20 17.88 -15.47
C LEU A 82 -11.67 18.07 -15.81
N ASP A 83 -11.97 18.78 -16.90
CA ASP A 83 -13.35 19.01 -17.36
C ASP A 83 -13.96 17.69 -17.82
N LEU A 84 -13.23 16.88 -18.57
CA LEU A 84 -13.70 15.56 -19.04
C LEU A 84 -13.98 14.61 -17.86
N ILE A 85 -13.13 14.61 -16.83
CA ILE A 85 -13.33 13.79 -15.64
C ILE A 85 -14.54 14.29 -14.84
N ASP A 86 -14.70 15.61 -14.69
CA ASP A 86 -15.85 16.19 -14.00
C ASP A 86 -17.17 15.90 -14.74
N GLU A 87 -17.19 16.05 -16.06
CA GLU A 87 -18.36 15.73 -16.89
C GLU A 87 -18.75 14.25 -16.84
N ARG A 88 -17.77 13.35 -16.87
CA ARG A 88 -18.02 11.90 -16.97
C ARG A 88 -18.31 11.24 -15.63
N LEU A 89 -17.67 11.73 -14.56
CA LEU A 89 -17.65 11.03 -13.28
C LEU A 89 -18.16 11.91 -12.13
N ASN A 90 -18.41 13.21 -12.37
CA ASN A 90 -18.94 14.16 -11.40
C ASN A 90 -18.15 14.13 -10.09
N VAL A 91 -16.82 14.07 -10.22
CA VAL A 91 -15.87 13.97 -9.10
C VAL A 91 -15.01 15.21 -9.01
N ARG A 92 -14.87 15.69 -7.77
CA ARG A 92 -14.12 16.90 -7.47
C ARG A 92 -12.63 16.66 -7.66
N SER A 93 -12.03 17.50 -8.49
CA SER A 93 -10.59 17.51 -8.80
C SER A 93 -9.71 17.75 -7.57
N GLU A 94 -10.26 18.35 -6.52
CA GLU A 94 -9.51 18.73 -5.32
C GLU A 94 -9.00 17.53 -4.50
N ASP A 95 -9.68 16.38 -4.56
CA ASP A 95 -9.38 15.18 -3.77
C ASP A 95 -8.89 14.00 -4.64
N MET A 96 -8.07 14.32 -5.64
CA MET A 96 -7.44 13.34 -6.53
C MET A 96 -5.95 13.19 -6.24
N TYR A 97 -5.50 11.95 -6.08
CA TYR A 97 -4.09 11.63 -5.79
C TYR A 97 -3.57 10.53 -6.70
N VAL A 98 -2.45 10.79 -7.37
CA VAL A 98 -1.81 9.81 -8.26
C VAL A 98 -1.16 8.71 -7.44
N LEU A 99 -1.67 7.48 -7.60
CA LEU A 99 -1.12 6.29 -6.98
C LEU A 99 -0.02 5.67 -7.84
N HIS A 100 -0.25 5.70 -9.15
CA HIS A 100 0.63 5.08 -10.13
C HIS A 100 0.53 5.78 -11.48
N TRP A 101 1.63 5.81 -12.21
CA TRP A 101 1.70 6.25 -13.60
C TRP A 101 2.64 5.30 -14.35
N ILE A 102 2.14 4.75 -15.46
CA ILE A 102 2.89 3.89 -16.36
C ILE A 102 2.87 4.55 -17.74
N PRO A 103 4.01 5.03 -18.25
CA PRO A 103 4.13 5.34 -19.66
C PRO A 103 4.27 4.02 -20.44
N GLU A 104 3.20 3.56 -21.05
CA GLU A 104 3.19 2.41 -21.96
C GLU A 104 3.35 2.91 -23.42
N GLN A 105 3.85 2.07 -24.32
CA GLN A 105 4.18 2.49 -25.69
C GLN A 105 2.95 3.05 -26.44
N GLY A 106 2.79 4.38 -26.43
CA GLY A 106 1.67 5.08 -27.07
C GLY A 106 0.53 5.45 -26.13
N GLU A 107 0.60 5.10 -24.84
CA GLU A 107 -0.45 5.36 -23.85
C GLU A 107 0.15 5.79 -22.51
N ASP A 108 -0.52 6.70 -21.82
CA ASP A 108 -0.21 7.06 -20.44
C ASP A 108 -1.32 6.54 -19.53
N ILE A 109 -0.98 5.58 -18.68
CA ILE A 109 -1.92 4.93 -17.76
C ILE A 109 -1.74 5.50 -16.36
N TYR A 110 -2.81 6.03 -15.79
CA TYR A 110 -2.83 6.61 -14.45
C TYR A 110 -3.81 5.86 -13.55
N ASP A 111 -3.36 5.56 -12.33
CA ASP A 111 -4.24 5.16 -11.23
C ASP A 111 -4.38 6.33 -10.25
N ILE A 112 -5.60 6.80 -10.03
CA ILE A 112 -5.86 8.00 -9.23
C ILE A 112 -6.86 7.69 -8.14
N LEU A 113 -6.48 7.90 -6.88
CA LEU A 113 -7.42 7.86 -5.77
C LEU A 113 -8.32 9.09 -5.82
N VAL A 114 -9.63 8.88 -5.77
CA VAL A 114 -10.64 9.93 -5.79
C VAL A 114 -11.54 9.86 -4.56
N ASP A 115 -11.73 11.01 -3.91
CA ASP A 115 -12.51 11.16 -2.65
C ASP A 115 -12.09 10.14 -1.56
N GLY A 116 -10.87 9.60 -1.62
CA GLY A 116 -10.41 8.58 -0.68
C GLY A 116 -11.25 7.29 -0.65
N LYS A 117 -12.12 7.04 -1.64
CA LYS A 117 -13.08 5.90 -1.66
C LYS A 117 -13.00 5.02 -2.89
N SER A 118 -12.63 5.60 -4.02
CA SER A 118 -12.55 4.90 -5.32
C SER A 118 -11.23 5.20 -5.99
N VAL A 119 -10.80 4.32 -6.88
CA VAL A 119 -9.66 4.57 -7.75
C VAL A 119 -10.19 4.74 -9.17
N LEU A 120 -9.79 5.81 -9.82
CA LEU A 120 -10.02 6.05 -11.22
C LEU A 120 -8.82 5.55 -12.00
N HIS A 121 -9.06 4.59 -12.88
CA HIS A 121 -8.11 4.14 -13.88
C HIS A 121 -8.31 4.97 -15.14
N VAL A 122 -7.27 5.67 -15.57
CA VAL A 122 -7.27 6.55 -16.73
C VAL A 122 -6.25 6.04 -17.72
N GLU A 123 -6.68 5.74 -18.94
CA GLU A 123 -5.79 5.42 -20.03
C GLU A 123 -5.89 6.55 -21.06
N ILE A 124 -4.79 7.26 -21.27
CA ILE A 124 -4.70 8.36 -22.23
C ILE A 124 -3.91 7.88 -23.43
N SER A 125 -4.54 7.79 -24.60
CA SER A 125 -3.78 7.52 -25.81
C SER A 125 -3.00 8.77 -26.24
N ARG A 126 -1.74 8.58 -26.64
CA ARG A 126 -0.93 9.62 -27.28
C ARG A 126 -1.30 9.83 -28.75
N SER A 127 -2.13 8.95 -29.30
CA SER A 127 -2.66 9.10 -30.64
C SER A 127 -3.72 10.22 -30.65
N PRO A 128 -3.63 11.18 -31.59
CA PRO A 128 -4.61 12.26 -31.65
C PRO A 128 -6.01 11.72 -32.00
N GLY A 129 -7.04 12.27 -31.35
CA GLY A 129 -8.44 11.96 -31.64
C GLY A 129 -8.99 10.69 -30.98
N VAL A 130 -8.22 10.07 -30.08
CA VAL A 130 -8.72 8.97 -29.24
C VAL A 130 -9.11 9.53 -27.88
N ASP A 131 -10.38 9.36 -27.51
CA ASP A 131 -10.88 9.76 -26.20
C ASP A 131 -10.20 8.92 -25.09
N PRO A 132 -9.87 9.53 -23.95
CA PRO A 132 -9.30 8.81 -22.82
C PRO A 132 -10.31 7.79 -22.26
N LEU A 133 -9.82 6.60 -21.92
CA LEU A 133 -10.63 5.59 -21.26
C LEU A 133 -10.62 5.84 -19.76
N LEU A 134 -11.81 6.01 -19.18
CA LEU A 134 -12.03 6.27 -17.76
C LEU A 134 -12.80 5.11 -17.13
N CYS A 135 -12.19 4.43 -16.16
CA CYS A 135 -12.82 3.35 -15.42
C CYS A 135 -12.72 3.57 -13.91
N ALA A 136 -13.86 3.77 -13.24
CA ALA A 136 -13.91 3.83 -11.79
C ALA A 136 -13.96 2.42 -11.19
N ILE A 137 -12.99 2.09 -10.36
CA ILE A 137 -12.89 0.81 -9.64
C ILE A 137 -12.92 1.04 -8.13
N SER A 138 -13.45 0.06 -7.41
CA SER A 138 -13.48 0.11 -5.94
C SER A 138 -12.08 -0.04 -5.35
N LEU A 139 -11.87 0.50 -4.14
CA LEU A 139 -10.62 0.29 -3.41
C LEU A 139 -10.31 -1.18 -3.16
N GLU A 140 -11.33 -2.01 -2.98
CA GLU A 140 -11.15 -3.46 -2.77
C GLU A 140 -10.63 -4.14 -4.03
N GLN A 141 -11.24 -3.85 -5.18
CA GLN A 141 -10.77 -4.33 -6.48
C GLN A 141 -9.34 -3.85 -6.74
N TYR A 142 -9.06 -2.55 -6.55
CA TYR A 142 -7.73 -2.00 -6.74
C TYR A 142 -6.66 -2.70 -5.88
N ARG A 143 -7.00 -2.99 -4.62
CA ARG A 143 -6.11 -3.72 -3.70
C ARG A 143 -5.83 -5.14 -4.18
N ALA A 144 -6.83 -5.82 -4.72
CA ALA A 144 -6.70 -7.21 -5.20
C ALA A 144 -5.93 -7.32 -6.52
N THR A 145 -6.16 -6.40 -7.47
CA THR A 145 -5.63 -6.50 -8.83
C THR A 145 -4.28 -5.78 -8.99
N PHE A 146 -4.20 -4.52 -8.59
CA PHE A 146 -3.06 -3.63 -8.88
C PHE A 146 -2.10 -3.51 -7.68
N CYS A 147 -2.61 -3.57 -6.46
CA CYS A 147 -1.82 -3.24 -5.27
C CYS A 147 -1.13 -4.41 -4.57
N ARG A 148 -0.36 -5.22 -5.31
CA ARG A 148 0.28 -6.44 -4.79
C ARG A 148 1.55 -6.19 -3.97
N ASN A 149 2.27 -5.11 -4.26
CA ASN A 149 3.57 -4.83 -3.64
C ASN A 149 3.47 -3.90 -2.40
N LYS A 150 4.56 -3.82 -1.61
CA LYS A 150 4.60 -2.97 -0.40
C LYS A 150 4.54 -1.47 -0.75
N THR A 151 5.12 -1.08 -1.87
CA THR A 151 5.20 0.32 -2.31
C THR A 151 3.81 0.87 -2.65
N CYS A 152 3.02 0.15 -3.44
CA CYS A 152 1.64 0.51 -3.75
C CYS A 152 0.82 0.63 -2.46
N ARG A 153 0.92 -0.34 -1.55
CA ARG A 153 0.18 -0.28 -0.28
C ARG A 153 0.54 0.96 0.55
N ARG A 154 1.82 1.34 0.57
CA ARG A 154 2.28 2.56 1.25
C ARG A 154 1.76 3.83 0.57
N ARG A 155 1.81 3.89 -0.78
CA ARG A 155 1.27 5.02 -1.55
C ARG A 155 -0.23 5.18 -1.36
N LEU A 156 -0.99 4.09 -1.47
CA LEU A 156 -2.42 4.10 -1.24
C LEU A 156 -2.76 4.54 0.20
N ALA A 157 -2.02 4.05 1.21
CA ALA A 157 -2.19 4.50 2.58
C ALA A 157 -1.90 6.00 2.76
N GLY A 158 -0.83 6.50 2.15
CA GLY A 158 -0.49 7.92 2.19
C GLY A 158 -1.53 8.81 1.50
N ALA A 159 -2.01 8.39 0.33
CA ALA A 159 -3.05 9.11 -0.41
C ALA A 159 -4.38 9.15 0.35
N MET A 160 -4.80 8.04 0.98
CA MET A 160 -5.98 8.01 1.85
C MET A 160 -5.81 8.93 3.07
N GLU A 161 -4.61 8.99 3.65
CA GLU A 161 -4.32 9.89 4.77
C GLU A 161 -4.42 11.36 4.36
N LEU A 162 -3.88 11.73 3.20
CA LEU A 162 -4.00 13.09 2.69
C LEU A 162 -5.45 13.46 2.38
N SER A 163 -6.21 12.56 1.76
CA SER A 163 -7.64 12.75 1.51
C SER A 163 -8.42 12.90 2.81
N ALA A 164 -8.10 12.14 3.86
CA ALA A 164 -8.77 12.25 5.16
C ALA A 164 -8.44 13.56 5.91
N ARG A 165 -7.28 14.18 5.66
CA ARG A 165 -6.90 15.48 6.23
C ARG A 165 -7.67 16.65 5.61
N ARG A 166 -8.22 16.46 4.40
CA ARG A 166 -9.03 17.48 3.74
C ARG A 166 -10.47 17.40 4.24
N PRO A 167 -11.04 18.50 4.74
CA PRO A 167 -12.44 18.49 5.15
C PRO A 167 -13.32 18.32 3.92
N ARG A 168 -14.10 17.23 3.89
CA ARG A 168 -15.17 17.05 2.91
C ARG A 168 -16.21 18.16 3.16
N ARG A 169 -16.32 19.12 2.24
CA ARG A 169 -17.32 20.19 2.27
C ARG A 169 -18.57 19.82 1.48
#